data_AF-A0A3M6G4F4-F1
#
_entry.id   AF-A0A3M6G4F4-F1
#
_cell.length_a   1.000
_cell.length_b   1.000
_cell.length_c   1.000
_cell.angle_alpha   90.00
_cell.angle_beta   90.00
_cell.angle_gamma   90.00
#
_symmetry.space_group_name_H-M   'P 1'
#
loop_
_entity.id
_entity.type
_entity.pdbx_description
1 polymer ?
#
loop_
_entity_poly.entity_id
_entity_poly.type
_entity_poly.pdbx_seq_one_letter_code
_entity_poly.pdbx_strand_id
1 'polypeptide(L)' 'MQRRHASLNHGEQQVMELVVSGLLNKQIAARLNVSEITVKVRRGSVMRKMEADSLADLVKFAERLKELR' A
#
# COMPACT_ATOMS: atom_id res chain seq x y z
N MET A 1 -10.75 7.05 -7.25
CA MET A 1 -10.04 5.82 -6.85
C MET A 1 -8.80 5.53 -7.73
N GLN A 2 -8.97 5.29 -9.04
CA GLN A 2 -7.83 5.11 -9.97
C GLN A 2 -6.85 6.28 -9.95
N ARG A 3 -7.34 7.53 -9.90
CA ARG A 3 -6.48 8.73 -9.75
C ARG A 3 -5.63 8.71 -8.46
N ARG A 4 -6.20 8.24 -7.35
CA ARG A 4 -5.47 8.11 -6.07
C ARG A 4 -4.38 7.05 -6.18
N HIS A 5 -4.72 5.89 -6.73
CA HIS A 5 -3.74 4.82 -6.99
C HIS A 5 -2.62 5.27 -7.95
N ALA A 6 -2.96 6.04 -8.98
CA ALA A 6 -1.98 6.61 -9.92
C ALA A 6 -1.05 7.67 -9.28
N SER A 7 -1.45 8.27 -8.15
CA SER A 7 -0.60 9.21 -7.39
C SER A 7 0.45 8.51 -6.50
N LEU A 8 0.33 7.18 -6.34
CA LEU A 8 1.31 6.38 -5.65
C LEU A 8 2.53 6.18 -6.56
N ASN A 9 3.73 6.41 -6.04
CA ASN A 9 4.94 6.00 -6.73
C ASN A 9 5.10 4.47 -6.70
N HIS A 10 6.03 3.94 -7.49
CA HIS A 10 6.24 2.50 -7.60
C HIS A 10 6.45 1.80 -6.25
N GLY A 11 7.27 2.39 -5.37
CA GLY A 11 7.53 1.82 -4.04
C GLY A 11 6.32 1.87 -3.10
N GLU A 12 5.46 2.87 -3.23
CA GLU A 12 4.19 2.98 -2.51
C GLU A 12 3.18 1.95 -3.01
N GLN A 13 3.09 1.72 -4.33
CA GLN A 13 2.24 0.67 -4.91
C GLN A 13 2.67 -0.72 -4.43
N GLN A 14 3.97 -1.02 -4.47
CA GLN A 14 4.52 -2.28 -3.95
C GLN A 14 4.20 -2.47 -2.45
N VAL A 15 4.34 -1.42 -1.64
CA VAL A 15 3.98 -1.49 -0.21
C VAL A 15 2.48 -1.70 -0.04
N MET A 16 1.64 -0.99 -0.80
CA MET A 16 0.19 -1.17 -0.75
C MET A 16 -0.21 -2.62 -1.03
N GLU A 17 0.27 -3.21 -2.13
CA GLU A 17 -0.04 -4.59 -2.52
C GLU A 17 0.36 -5.62 -1.45
N LEU A 18 1.53 -5.43 -0.83
CA LEU A 18 2.01 -6.34 0.21
C LEU A 18 1.28 -6.15 1.55
N VAL A 19 0.90 -4.92 1.89
CA VAL A 19 0.10 -4.64 3.09
C VAL A 19 -1.30 -5.25 2.98
N VAL A 20 -1.98 -5.09 1.84
CA VAL A 20 -3.34 -5.65 1.65
C VAL A 20 -3.36 -7.16 1.53
N SER A 21 -2.22 -7.80 1.23
CA SER A 21 -2.05 -9.25 1.29
C SER A 21 -1.69 -9.77 2.69
N GLY A 22 -1.67 -8.88 3.69
CA GLY A 22 -1.51 -9.24 5.11
C GLY A 22 -0.06 -9.38 5.58
N LEU A 23 0.93 -8.95 4.79
CA LEU A 23 2.33 -9.03 5.23
C LEU A 23 2.64 -8.00 6.32
N LEU A 24 3.47 -8.43 7.27
CA LEU A 24 4.02 -7.57 8.31
C LEU A 24 5.08 -6.63 7.72
N ASN A 25 5.25 -5.43 8.31
CA ASN A 25 6.26 -4.46 7.85
C ASN A 25 7.66 -5.07 7.71
N LYS A 26 8.05 -5.98 8.60
CA LYS A 26 9.31 -6.73 8.55
C LYS A 26 9.43 -7.61 7.30
N GLN A 27 8.37 -8.32 6.94
CA GLN A 27 8.35 -9.17 5.76
C GLN A 27 8.37 -8.34 4.48
N ILE A 28 7.66 -7.22 4.46
CA ILE A 28 7.67 -6.26 3.35
C ILE A 28 9.07 -5.67 3.17
N ALA A 29 9.71 -5.26 4.26
CA ALA A 29 11.06 -4.72 4.26
C ALA A 29 12.06 -5.70 3.65
N ALA A 30 12.02 -6.97 4.09
CA ALA A 30 12.83 -8.03 3.52
C ALA A 30 12.57 -8.26 2.03
N ARG A 31 11.29 -8.29 1.61
CA ARG A 31 10.91 -8.55 0.22
C ARG A 31 11.29 -7.41 -0.73
N LEU A 32 11.24 -6.17 -0.27
CA LEU A 32 11.58 -4.98 -1.06
C LEU A 32 13.04 -4.54 -0.89
N ASN A 33 13.84 -5.28 -0.11
CA ASN A 33 15.22 -4.92 0.24
C ASN A 33 15.37 -3.47 0.75
N VAL A 34 14.49 -3.09 1.69
CA VAL A 34 14.50 -1.78 2.36
C VAL A 34 14.42 -1.97 3.87
N SER A 35 14.65 -0.91 4.63
CA SER A 35 14.44 -0.93 6.08
C SER A 35 12.95 -0.91 6.45
N GLU A 36 12.61 -1.47 7.62
CA GLU A 36 11.24 -1.42 8.16
C GLU A 36 10.71 0.01 8.34
N ILE A 37 11.61 0.97 8.65
CA ILE A 37 11.23 2.38 8.77
C ILE A 37 10.80 2.96 7.41
N THR A 38 11.47 2.58 6.31
CA THR A 38 11.06 2.97 4.95
C THR A 38 9.67 2.41 4.63
N VAL A 39 9.37 1.17 5.03
CA VAL A 39 8.02 0.60 4.86
C VAL A 39 6.98 1.39 5.65
N LYS A 40 7.26 1.75 6.91
CA LYS A 40 6.33 2.56 7.74
C LYS A 40 6.05 3.92 7.10
N VAL A 41 7.08 4.60 6.60
CA VAL A 41 6.95 5.90 5.91
C VAL A 41 6.09 5.75 4.65
N ARG A 42 6.42 4.79 3.79
CA ARG A 42 5.64 4.51 2.57
C ARG A 42 4.20 4.14 2.89
N ARG A 43 3.96 3.32 3.91
CA ARG A 43 2.60 2.95 4.36
C ARG A 43 1.81 4.19 4.79
N GLY A 44 2.43 5.11 5.54
CA GLY A 44 1.82 6.40 5.90
C GLY A 44 1.44 7.22 4.67
N SER A 45 2.35 7.34 3.69
CA SER A 45 2.07 8.01 2.42
C SER A 45 0.95 7.34 1.63
N VAL A 46 0.92 6.00 1.57
CA VAL A 46 -0.15 5.22 0.92
C VAL A 46 -1.49 5.52 1.57
N MET A 47 -1.60 5.43 2.90
CA MET A 47 -2.85 5.71 3.63
C MET A 47 -3.37 7.12 3.31
N ARG A 48 -2.49 8.13 3.36
CA ARG A 48 -2.83 9.52 3.05
C ARG A 48 -3.26 9.71 1.60
N LYS A 49 -2.50 9.19 0.62
CA LYS A 49 -2.77 9.37 -0.82
C LYS A 49 -3.98 8.57 -1.30
N MET A 50 -4.23 7.41 -0.70
CA MET A 50 -5.42 6.60 -0.97
C MET A 50 -6.67 7.13 -0.27
N GLU A 51 -6.49 8.07 0.67
CA GLU A 51 -7.53 8.55 1.59
C GLU A 51 -8.20 7.36 2.28
N ALA A 52 -7.38 6.46 2.82
CA ALA A 52 -7.80 5.30 3.58
C ALA A 52 -7.61 5.58 5.07
N ASP A 53 -8.71 5.60 5.82
CA ASP A 53 -8.70 5.84 7.27
C ASP A 53 -8.28 4.57 8.05
N SER A 54 -8.46 3.41 7.44
CA SER A 54 -8.09 2.12 8.02
C SER A 54 -7.47 1.15 7.02
N LEU A 55 -6.82 0.10 7.52
CA LEU A 55 -6.35 -1.01 6.69
C LEU A 55 -7.52 -1.68 5.94
N ALA A 56 -8.70 -1.78 6.58
CA ALA A 56 -9.88 -2.35 5.96
C ALA A 56 -10.34 -1.52 4.75
N ASP A 57 -10.27 -0.20 4.83
CA ASP A 57 -10.56 0.68 3.69
C ASP A 57 -9.55 0.45 2.56
N LEU A 58 -8.26 0.35 2.90
CA LEU A 58 -7.21 0.08 1.92
C LEU A 58 -7.40 -1.28 1.22
N VAL A 59 -7.86 -2.30 1.94
CA VAL A 59 -8.20 -3.63 1.37
C VAL A 59 -9.39 -3.54 0.43
N LYS A 60 -10.52 -2.97 0.88
CA LYS A 60 -11.72 -2.74 0.04
C LYS A 60 -11.36 -1.96 -1.22
N PHE A 61 -10.47 -0.99 -1.08
CA PHE A 61 -9.96 -0.26 -2.21
C PHE A 61 -9.18 -1.21 -3.14
N ALA A 62 -8.13 -1.88 -2.67
CA ALA A 62 -7.35 -2.79 -3.51
C ALA A 62 -8.21 -3.83 -4.27
N GLU A 63 -9.27 -4.36 -3.65
CA GLU A 63 -10.24 -5.25 -4.32
C GLU A 63 -10.95 -4.56 -5.48
N ARG A 64 -11.52 -3.37 -5.26
CA ARG A 64 -12.18 -2.59 -6.32
C ARG A 64 -11.27 -2.18 -7.47
N LEU A 65 -9.97 -2.00 -7.22
CA LEU A 65 -8.96 -1.75 -8.28
C LEU A 65 -8.67 -3.01 -9.11
N LYS A 66 -8.77 -4.20 -8.52
CA LYS A 66 -8.59 -5.48 -9.23
C LYS A 66 -9.78 -5.80 -10.13
N GLU A 67 -11.00 -5.49 -9.69
CA GLU A 67 -12.23 -5.69 -10.48
C GLU A 67 -12.31 -4.78 -11.72
N LEU A 68 -11.55 -3.68 -11.74
CA LEU A 68 -11.49 -2.72 -12.84
C LEU A 68 -10.36 -3.00 -13.86
N ARG A 69 -9.64 -4.12 -13.71
CA ARG A 69 -8.55 -4.57 -14.59
C ARG A 69 -8.98 -5.82 -15.33
#